data_AF-A0A0G1SLV4-F1
#
_entry.id   AF-A0A0G1SLV4-F1
#
_cell.length_a   1.000
_cell.length_b   1.000
_cell.length_c   1.000
_cell.angle_alpha   90.00
_cell.angle_beta   90.00
_cell.angle_gamma   90.00
#
_symmetry.space_group_name_H-M   'P 1'
#
loop_
_entity.id
_entity.type
_entity.pdbx_description
1 polymer ?
#
loop_
_entity_poly.entity_id
_entity_poly.type
_entity_poly.pdbx_seq_one_letter_code
_entity_poly.pdbx_strand_id
1 'polypeptide(L)'
;MSDFLPTYLLYSILAIIIILPLALMWFFRYWQRKDALGDVNSLVCMLVSVPKEATADPHAASEPVKDFKGMIAPMEQFYSALTTIIHQRNFIDWLFSTPAHISFEIYSVGGVITFGIICPKRIRSIVERQTHSFFPNAQISAGAPPKVFSKEQPNISGVVFEQGKNFVLPLKTYQYLEADPLSTITTALTKLQGSGAAAVQLLIRPISDNWRMHTGIASGHVIANKMHLVNRSGTSRVIGTIGEALKAPKPEEASSSYKQRSPAQEEVLKALQEKGNKTGFETIIRVVLLVETVLRRAKDDSKC
;
A
#
# COMPACT_ATOMS: atom_id res chain seq x y z
N MET A 1 -9.13 61.86 -4.96
CA MET A 1 -10.02 60.72 -4.63
C MET A 1 -10.11 59.67 -5.76
N SER A 2 -9.74 60.00 -7.00
CA SER A 2 -9.78 59.08 -8.16
C SER A 2 -8.68 58.00 -8.20
N ASP A 3 -7.51 58.25 -7.58
CA ASP A 3 -6.34 57.35 -7.71
C ASP A 3 -6.40 56.13 -6.78
N PHE A 4 -7.30 56.14 -5.79
CA PHE A 4 -7.47 55.02 -4.86
C PHE A 4 -8.37 53.92 -5.42
N LEU A 5 -9.39 54.27 -6.23
CA LEU A 5 -10.28 53.29 -6.87
C LEU A 5 -9.55 52.19 -7.68
N PRO A 6 -8.58 52.50 -8.55
CA PRO A 6 -7.86 51.47 -9.32
C PRO A 6 -6.99 50.57 -8.43
N THR A 7 -6.43 51.09 -7.33
CA THR A 7 -5.64 50.28 -6.39
C THR A 7 -6.49 49.26 -5.62
N TYR A 8 -7.66 49.66 -5.11
CA TYR A 8 -8.58 48.72 -4.44
C TYR A 8 -9.12 47.65 -5.40
N LEU A 9 -9.38 48.03 -6.66
CA LEU A 9 -9.82 47.11 -7.69
C LEU A 9 -8.72 46.07 -7.99
N LEU A 10 -7.46 46.50 -8.10
CA LEU A 10 -6.31 45.60 -8.25
C LEU A 10 -6.14 44.65 -7.05
N TYR A 11 -6.23 45.15 -5.81
CA TYR A 11 -6.14 44.31 -4.61
C TYR A 11 -7.29 43.31 -4.50
N SER A 12 -8.51 43.71 -4.90
CA SER A 12 -9.66 42.81 -4.91
C SER A 12 -9.50 41.68 -5.95
N ILE A 13 -8.98 41.98 -7.14
CA ILE A 13 -8.67 40.97 -8.16
C ILE A 13 -7.59 40.00 -7.65
N LEU A 14 -6.49 40.51 -7.07
CA LEU A 14 -5.44 39.69 -6.47
C LEU A 14 -5.97 38.81 -5.33
N ALA A 15 -6.82 39.36 -4.47
CA ALA A 15 -7.46 38.62 -3.39
C ALA A 15 -8.35 37.49 -3.94
N ILE A 16 -9.14 37.74 -4.98
CA ILE A 16 -9.98 36.72 -5.63
C ILE A 16 -9.11 35.62 -6.24
N ILE A 17 -8.02 35.97 -6.95
CA ILE A 17 -7.11 35.01 -7.57
C ILE A 17 -6.47 34.06 -6.55
N ILE A 18 -6.25 34.50 -5.31
CA ILE A 18 -5.65 33.68 -4.24
C ILE A 18 -6.72 32.96 -3.42
N ILE A 19 -7.79 33.65 -3.01
CA ILE A 19 -8.81 33.12 -2.11
C ILE A 19 -9.70 32.11 -2.83
N LEU A 20 -10.08 32.36 -4.09
CA LEU A 20 -10.94 31.45 -4.85
C LEU A 20 -10.35 30.04 -4.99
N PRO A 21 -9.09 29.82 -5.43
CA PRO A 21 -8.54 28.47 -5.52
C PRO A 21 -8.34 27.81 -4.15
N LEU A 22 -8.01 28.58 -3.10
CA LEU A 22 -7.93 28.04 -1.74
C LEU A 22 -9.30 27.59 -1.23
N ALA A 23 -10.35 28.38 -1.47
CA ALA A 23 -11.72 28.05 -1.11
C ALA A 23 -12.24 26.85 -1.91
N LEU A 24 -11.97 26.78 -3.21
CA LEU A 24 -12.28 25.62 -4.05
C LEU A 24 -11.54 24.37 -3.57
N MET A 25 -10.23 24.47 -3.31
CA MET A 25 -9.44 23.37 -2.76
C MET A 25 -10.01 22.90 -1.42
N TRP A 26 -10.34 23.81 -0.51
CA TRP A 26 -10.95 23.47 0.78
C TRP A 26 -12.31 22.78 0.60
N PHE A 27 -13.16 23.31 -0.28
CA PHE A 27 -14.46 22.73 -0.62
C PHE A 27 -14.33 21.30 -1.16
N PHE A 28 -13.43 21.08 -2.14
CA PHE A 28 -13.19 19.74 -2.69
C PHE A 28 -12.63 18.78 -1.64
N ARG A 29 -11.66 19.21 -0.82
CA ARG A 29 -11.11 18.37 0.25
C ARG A 29 -12.16 18.03 1.31
N TYR A 30 -13.05 18.97 1.63
CA TYR A 30 -14.16 18.73 2.55
C TYR A 30 -15.13 17.68 1.99
N TRP A 31 -15.48 17.81 0.71
CA TRP A 31 -16.39 16.88 0.03
C TRP A 31 -15.78 15.47 -0.11
N GLN A 32 -14.51 15.38 -0.53
CA GLN A 32 -13.76 14.12 -0.57
C GLN A 32 -13.66 13.46 0.81
N ARG A 33 -13.51 14.24 1.88
CA ARG A 33 -13.51 13.71 3.26
C ARG A 33 -14.88 13.15 3.64
N LYS A 34 -15.98 13.80 3.24
CA LYS A 34 -17.33 13.28 3.46
C LYS A 34 -17.58 11.97 2.72
N ASP A 35 -17.18 11.90 1.46
CA ASP A 35 -17.24 10.68 0.64
C ASP A 35 -16.45 9.53 1.29
N ALA A 36 -15.21 9.80 1.70
CA ALA A 36 -14.38 8.81 2.41
C ALA A 36 -15.01 8.34 3.73
N LEU A 37 -15.67 9.23 4.49
CA LEU A 37 -16.40 8.86 5.71
C LEU A 37 -17.64 8.00 5.39
N GLY A 38 -18.31 8.23 4.27
CA GLY A 38 -19.40 7.38 3.79
C GLY A 38 -18.93 5.95 3.50
N ASP A 39 -17.75 5.80 2.90
CA ASP A 39 -17.12 4.49 2.68
C ASP A 39 -16.78 3.79 4.01
N VAL A 40 -16.22 4.50 4.99
CA VAL A 40 -15.88 3.94 6.32
C VAL A 40 -17.12 3.47 7.08
N ASN A 41 -18.24 4.20 6.98
CA ASN A 41 -19.48 3.83 7.65
C ASN A 41 -20.24 2.69 6.95
N SER A 42 -19.82 2.32 5.73
CA SER A 42 -20.46 1.28 4.92
C SER A 42 -19.55 0.09 4.65
N LEU A 43 -18.52 -0.10 5.47
CA LEU A 43 -17.62 -1.25 5.36
C LEU A 43 -18.39 -2.56 5.59
N VAL A 44 -18.09 -3.55 4.75
CA VAL A 44 -18.60 -4.91 4.85
C VAL A 44 -17.43 -5.89 4.90
N CYS A 45 -17.55 -6.93 5.72
CA CYS A 45 -16.55 -7.99 5.82
C CYS A 45 -17.03 -9.24 5.09
N MET A 46 -16.10 -9.83 4.34
CA MET A 46 -16.27 -11.08 3.60
C MET A 46 -15.21 -12.05 4.13
N LEU A 47 -15.64 -13.11 4.80
CA LEU A 47 -14.73 -14.14 5.28
C LEU A 47 -14.42 -15.10 4.14
N VAL A 48 -13.14 -15.38 3.94
CA VAL A 48 -12.65 -16.18 2.81
C VAL A 48 -12.00 -17.46 3.34
N SER A 49 -12.41 -18.59 2.79
CA SER A 49 -11.84 -19.90 3.11
C SER A 49 -11.62 -20.71 1.85
N VAL A 50 -10.53 -21.47 1.79
CA VAL A 50 -10.26 -22.41 0.69
C VAL A 50 -10.49 -23.84 1.21
N PRO A 51 -11.36 -24.64 0.57
CA PRO A 51 -11.61 -26.03 0.94
C PRO A 51 -10.35 -26.89 0.83
N LYS A 52 -10.14 -27.81 1.78
CA LYS A 52 -8.98 -28.72 1.81
C LYS A 52 -8.91 -29.68 0.62
N GLU A 53 -10.05 -30.03 0.03
CA GLU A 53 -10.11 -30.94 -1.12
C GLU A 53 -9.43 -30.37 -2.38
N ALA A 54 -9.39 -29.03 -2.52
CA ALA A 54 -8.69 -28.36 -3.62
C ALA A 54 -7.15 -28.42 -3.50
N THR A 55 -6.62 -28.84 -2.34
CA THR A 55 -5.17 -28.98 -2.09
C THR A 55 -4.69 -30.44 -2.08
N ALA A 56 -5.60 -31.39 -2.26
CA ALA A 56 -5.33 -32.82 -2.16
C ALA A 56 -5.26 -33.48 -3.54
N ASP A 57 -4.27 -33.11 -4.36
CA ASP A 57 -3.84 -33.98 -5.46
C ASP A 57 -2.91 -35.07 -4.90
N PRO A 58 -3.30 -36.35 -4.87
CA PRO A 58 -2.53 -37.43 -4.24
C PRO A 58 -1.21 -37.77 -4.94
N HIS A 59 -0.93 -37.16 -6.11
CA HIS A 59 0.24 -37.44 -6.94
C HIS A 59 1.30 -36.33 -6.96
N ALA A 60 1.11 -35.21 -6.25
CA ALA A 60 1.98 -34.03 -6.30
C ALA A 60 2.99 -33.93 -5.13
N ALA A 61 3.30 -35.04 -4.45
CA ALA A 61 4.12 -35.07 -3.23
C ALA A 61 5.63 -34.75 -3.41
N SER A 62 6.05 -34.16 -4.54
CA SER A 62 7.47 -34.06 -4.92
C SER A 62 7.94 -32.71 -5.51
N GLU A 63 7.24 -31.59 -5.32
CA GLU A 63 7.84 -30.25 -5.59
C GLU A 63 7.40 -29.17 -4.57
N PRO A 64 7.95 -29.14 -3.34
CA PRO A 64 7.48 -28.27 -2.27
C PRO A 64 7.85 -26.76 -2.39
N VAL A 65 8.68 -26.35 -3.37
CA VAL A 65 9.17 -24.95 -3.47
C VAL A 65 8.60 -24.16 -4.66
N LYS A 66 8.16 -24.83 -5.73
CA LYS A 66 7.56 -24.15 -6.90
C LYS A 66 6.07 -23.86 -6.74
N ASP A 67 5.40 -24.56 -5.85
CA ASP A 67 3.94 -24.53 -5.71
C ASP A 67 3.41 -23.18 -5.18
N PHE A 68 4.02 -22.63 -4.11
CA PHE A 68 3.53 -21.39 -3.51
C PHE A 68 3.66 -20.18 -4.44
N LYS A 69 4.68 -20.13 -5.30
CA LYS A 69 4.82 -19.03 -6.29
C LYS A 69 3.70 -19.06 -7.31
N GLY A 70 3.29 -20.26 -7.73
CA GLY A 70 2.13 -20.48 -8.59
C GLY A 70 0.82 -20.06 -7.92
N MET A 71 0.66 -20.37 -6.62
CA MET A 71 -0.51 -19.95 -5.83
C MET A 71 -0.61 -18.43 -5.64
N ILE A 72 0.53 -17.73 -5.50
CA ILE A 72 0.56 -16.27 -5.31
C ILE A 72 0.41 -15.51 -6.63
N ALA A 73 0.93 -16.03 -7.75
CA ALA A 73 0.96 -15.32 -9.03
C ALA A 73 -0.41 -14.76 -9.51
N PRO A 74 -1.55 -15.47 -9.38
CA PRO A 74 -2.87 -14.93 -9.70
C PRO A 74 -3.23 -13.64 -8.95
N MET A 75 -2.68 -13.41 -7.74
CA MET A 75 -2.94 -12.18 -7.00
C MET A 75 -2.43 -10.93 -7.72
N GLU A 76 -1.35 -11.01 -8.51
CA GLU A 76 -0.88 -9.85 -9.29
C GLU A 76 -1.94 -9.40 -10.31
N GLN A 77 -2.59 -10.36 -10.96
CA GLN A 77 -3.65 -10.11 -11.92
C GLN A 77 -4.93 -9.62 -11.22
N PHE A 78 -5.26 -10.21 -10.07
CA PHE A 78 -6.36 -9.75 -9.22
C PHE A 78 -6.19 -8.27 -8.83
N TYR A 79 -5.01 -7.87 -8.36
CA TYR A 79 -4.74 -6.47 -8.02
C TYR A 79 -4.82 -5.55 -9.25
N SER A 80 -4.33 -6.00 -10.40
CA SER A 80 -4.43 -5.23 -11.66
C SER A 80 -5.88 -5.06 -12.14
N ALA A 81 -6.72 -6.08 -11.93
CA ALA A 81 -8.15 -6.00 -12.22
C ALA A 81 -8.86 -5.00 -11.29
N LEU A 82 -8.50 -5.03 -9.99
CA LEU A 82 -9.04 -4.07 -9.01
C LEU A 82 -8.67 -2.62 -9.35
N THR A 83 -7.41 -2.34 -9.73
CA THR A 83 -7.04 -0.97 -10.13
C THR A 83 -7.87 -0.50 -11.32
N THR A 84 -8.04 -1.34 -12.34
CA THR A 84 -8.74 -0.96 -13.57
C THR A 84 -10.19 -0.56 -13.30
N ILE A 85 -10.90 -1.35 -12.48
CA ILE A 85 -12.32 -1.11 -12.18
C ILE A 85 -12.50 0.10 -11.26
N ILE A 86 -11.54 0.35 -10.36
CA ILE A 86 -11.62 1.47 -9.40
C ILE A 86 -11.12 2.79 -10.03
N HIS A 87 -10.27 2.73 -11.06
CA HIS A 87 -9.73 3.91 -11.76
C HIS A 87 -10.57 4.44 -12.91
N GLN A 88 -11.59 3.72 -13.40
CA GLN A 88 -12.52 4.25 -14.41
C GLN A 88 -13.40 5.34 -13.80
N ARG A 89 -12.86 6.57 -13.74
CA ARG A 89 -13.51 7.72 -13.11
C ARG A 89 -13.59 8.85 -14.11
N ASN A 90 -14.79 9.37 -14.31
CA ASN A 90 -14.99 10.59 -15.07
C ASN A 90 -14.38 11.77 -14.30
N PHE A 91 -14.16 12.91 -14.97
CA PHE A 91 -13.59 14.11 -14.34
C PHE A 91 -14.29 14.52 -13.03
N ILE A 92 -15.62 14.35 -12.99
CA ILE A 92 -16.45 14.61 -11.81
C ILE A 92 -16.08 13.65 -10.66
N ASP A 93 -16.03 12.34 -10.91
CA ASP A 93 -15.71 11.34 -9.89
C ASP A 93 -14.28 11.50 -9.35
N TRP A 94 -13.35 11.93 -10.20
CA TRP A 94 -11.99 12.26 -9.79
C TRP A 94 -11.96 13.45 -8.81
N LEU A 95 -12.78 14.47 -9.07
CA LEU A 95 -12.80 15.70 -8.28
C LEU A 95 -13.54 15.53 -6.95
N PHE A 96 -14.63 14.75 -6.97
CA PHE A 96 -15.58 14.67 -5.88
C PHE A 96 -15.48 13.40 -5.05
N SER A 97 -15.02 12.29 -5.60
CA SER A 97 -15.11 11.01 -4.90
C SER A 97 -13.72 10.42 -4.71
N THR A 98 -13.55 9.50 -3.75
CA THR A 98 -12.25 8.93 -3.37
C THR A 98 -12.12 7.48 -3.84
N PRO A 99 -10.90 7.00 -4.19
CA PRO A 99 -10.70 5.59 -4.49
C PRO A 99 -11.01 4.74 -3.26
N ALA A 100 -11.77 3.65 -3.47
CA ALA A 100 -12.16 2.76 -2.39
C ALA A 100 -10.92 2.10 -1.76
N HIS A 101 -10.95 1.93 -0.44
CA HIS A 101 -9.94 1.16 0.27
C HIS A 101 -10.39 -0.30 0.36
N ILE A 102 -9.45 -1.23 0.25
CA ILE A 102 -9.69 -2.65 0.45
C ILE A 102 -8.69 -3.12 1.52
N SER A 103 -9.18 -3.88 2.49
CA SER A 103 -8.37 -4.44 3.55
C SER A 103 -8.35 -5.96 3.43
N PHE A 104 -7.16 -6.55 3.41
CA PHE A 104 -6.96 -7.99 3.56
C PHE A 104 -6.49 -8.26 4.97
N GLU A 105 -7.23 -9.08 5.70
CA GLU A 105 -7.03 -9.26 7.13
C GLU A 105 -6.85 -10.73 7.50
N ILE A 106 -5.87 -10.99 8.36
CA ILE A 106 -5.64 -12.28 9.00
C ILE A 106 -5.97 -12.08 10.48
N TYR A 107 -6.96 -12.81 10.96
CA TYR A 107 -7.35 -12.84 12.36
C TYR A 107 -6.86 -14.13 12.99
N SER A 108 -6.43 -14.07 14.25
CA SER A 108 -6.26 -15.24 15.11
C SER A 108 -6.95 -14.98 16.44
N VAL A 109 -7.88 -15.84 16.82
CA VAL A 109 -8.57 -15.78 18.12
C VAL A 109 -8.50 -17.16 18.74
N GLY A 110 -7.83 -17.30 19.88
CA GLY A 110 -7.59 -18.60 20.52
C GLY A 110 -6.82 -19.58 19.61
N GLY A 111 -6.00 -19.05 18.70
CA GLY A 111 -5.18 -19.84 17.76
C GLY A 111 -5.89 -20.25 16.48
N VAL A 112 -7.18 -19.93 16.34
CA VAL A 112 -7.96 -20.19 15.12
C VAL A 112 -7.76 -19.05 14.14
N ILE A 113 -7.18 -19.36 12.97
CA ILE A 113 -6.95 -18.38 11.92
C ILE A 113 -8.19 -18.21 11.06
N THR A 114 -8.55 -16.96 10.76
CA THR A 114 -9.61 -16.62 9.82
C THR A 114 -9.11 -15.52 8.88
N PHE A 115 -9.40 -15.65 7.59
CA PHE A 115 -9.07 -14.64 6.59
C PHE A 115 -10.31 -13.82 6.24
N GLY A 116 -10.14 -12.51 6.10
CA GLY A 116 -11.22 -11.60 5.76
C GLY A 116 -10.80 -10.57 4.72
N ILE A 117 -11.74 -10.18 3.87
CA ILE A 117 -11.63 -9.03 3.00
C ILE A 117 -12.66 -8.00 3.47
N ILE A 118 -12.20 -6.78 3.79
CA ILE A 118 -13.08 -5.66 4.15
C ILE A 118 -13.04 -4.62 3.04
N CYS A 119 -14.21 -4.19 2.59
CA CYS A 119 -14.34 -3.15 1.58
C CYS A 119 -15.64 -2.36 1.77
N PRO A 120 -15.76 -1.15 1.21
CA PRO A 120 -17.01 -0.41 1.17
C PRO A 120 -18.11 -1.17 0.43
N LYS A 121 -19.35 -1.10 0.91
CA LYS A 121 -20.52 -1.80 0.34
C LYS A 121 -20.68 -1.57 -1.16
N ARG A 122 -20.34 -0.38 -1.66
CA ARG A 122 -20.43 -0.02 -3.10
C ARG A 122 -19.55 -0.88 -4.02
N ILE A 123 -18.42 -1.38 -3.53
CA ILE A 123 -17.50 -2.22 -4.32
C ILE A 123 -17.53 -3.70 -3.93
N ARG A 124 -18.36 -4.09 -2.95
CA ARG A 124 -18.47 -5.48 -2.48
C ARG A 124 -18.65 -6.47 -3.64
N SER A 125 -19.62 -6.21 -4.50
CA SER A 125 -19.94 -7.13 -5.61
C SER A 125 -18.80 -7.25 -6.64
N ILE A 126 -18.00 -6.19 -6.80
CA ILE A 126 -16.81 -6.21 -7.65
C ILE A 126 -15.75 -7.11 -7.02
N VAL A 127 -15.43 -6.89 -5.74
CA VAL A 127 -14.42 -7.67 -5.02
C VAL A 127 -14.81 -9.14 -4.97
N GLU A 128 -16.07 -9.45 -4.63
CA GLU A 128 -16.61 -10.82 -4.57
C GLU A 128 -16.49 -11.54 -5.92
N ARG A 129 -16.88 -10.88 -7.02
CA ARG A 129 -16.72 -11.44 -8.37
C ARG A 129 -15.25 -11.66 -8.74
N GLN A 130 -14.38 -10.69 -8.48
CA GLN A 130 -12.96 -10.82 -8.79
C GLN A 130 -12.32 -11.95 -7.97
N THR A 131 -12.69 -12.11 -6.70
CA THR A 131 -12.19 -13.20 -5.87
C THR A 131 -12.61 -14.55 -6.44
N HIS A 132 -13.88 -14.73 -6.82
CA HIS A 132 -14.31 -15.97 -7.47
C HIS A 132 -13.71 -16.20 -8.86
N SER A 133 -13.43 -15.14 -9.64
CA SER A 133 -12.79 -15.27 -10.96
C SER A 133 -11.35 -15.76 -10.88
N PHE A 134 -10.55 -15.23 -9.95
CA PHE A 134 -9.15 -15.61 -9.79
C PHE A 134 -8.93 -16.80 -8.84
N PHE A 135 -9.87 -17.04 -7.93
CA PHE A 135 -9.85 -18.15 -6.97
C PHE A 135 -11.20 -18.87 -6.97
N PRO A 136 -11.49 -19.71 -7.98
CA PRO A 136 -12.78 -20.40 -8.11
C PRO A 136 -13.15 -21.28 -6.92
N ASN A 137 -12.13 -21.85 -6.28
CA ASN A 137 -12.30 -22.71 -5.10
C ASN A 137 -12.49 -21.91 -3.81
N ALA A 138 -12.34 -20.59 -3.81
CA ALA A 138 -12.55 -19.78 -2.62
C ALA A 138 -14.04 -19.71 -2.27
N GLN A 139 -14.36 -20.03 -1.04
CA GLN A 139 -15.69 -19.83 -0.46
C GLN A 139 -15.71 -18.48 0.25
N ILE A 140 -16.68 -17.65 -0.11
CA ILE A 140 -16.89 -16.33 0.48
C ILE A 140 -18.17 -16.39 1.31
N SER A 141 -18.08 -16.05 2.59
CA SER A 141 -19.24 -15.90 3.46
C SER A 141 -19.34 -14.46 3.95
N ALA A 142 -20.56 -13.91 3.93
CA ALA A 142 -20.83 -12.62 4.52
C ALA A 142 -20.86 -12.77 6.05
N GLY A 143 -20.09 -11.95 6.75
CA GLY A 143 -19.98 -12.06 8.21
C GLY A 143 -19.39 -10.82 8.86
N ALA A 144 -19.38 -10.84 10.19
CA ALA A 144 -18.59 -9.89 10.96
C ALA A 144 -17.16 -10.42 11.13
N PRO A 145 -16.15 -9.54 11.20
CA PRO A 145 -14.81 -9.98 11.54
C PRO A 145 -14.80 -10.63 12.94
N PRO A 146 -13.93 -11.63 13.19
CA PRO A 146 -13.76 -12.19 14.53
C PRO A 146 -13.50 -11.10 15.57
N LYS A 147 -14.02 -11.29 16.78
CA LYS A 147 -13.84 -10.34 17.88
C LYS A 147 -12.41 -10.43 18.42
N VAL A 148 -11.51 -9.67 17.82
CA VAL A 148 -10.11 -9.54 18.26
C VAL A 148 -10.02 -8.78 19.57
N PHE A 149 -10.85 -7.74 19.73
CA PHE A 149 -10.90 -6.95 20.95
C PHE A 149 -11.92 -7.53 21.93
N SER A 150 -11.42 -7.97 23.09
CA SER A 150 -12.26 -8.38 24.23
C SER A 150 -12.11 -7.38 25.37
N LYS A 151 -13.22 -7.08 26.06
CA LYS A 151 -13.20 -6.26 27.30
C LYS A 151 -12.42 -6.94 28.42
N GLU A 152 -12.26 -8.26 28.34
CA GLU A 152 -11.59 -9.08 29.35
C GLU A 152 -10.06 -8.97 29.26
N GLN A 153 -9.52 -8.41 28.16
CA GLN A 153 -8.09 -8.29 27.94
C GLN A 153 -7.65 -6.82 27.97
N PRO A 154 -6.97 -6.37 29.04
CA PRO A 154 -6.57 -4.96 29.17
C PRO A 154 -5.36 -4.59 28.30
N ASN A 155 -4.56 -5.57 27.86
CA ASN A 155 -3.26 -5.32 27.24
C ASN A 155 -3.32 -5.49 25.72
N ILE A 156 -3.25 -4.34 25.04
CA ILE A 156 -3.28 -4.23 23.59
C ILE A 156 -1.95 -3.62 23.15
N SER A 157 -1.26 -4.30 22.24
CA SER A 157 -0.10 -3.75 21.54
C SER A 157 -0.40 -3.66 20.06
N GLY A 158 0.00 -2.56 19.43
CA GLY A 158 -0.23 -2.33 18.02
C GLY A 158 0.99 -1.68 17.37
N VAL A 159 1.29 -2.10 16.14
CA VAL A 159 2.37 -1.52 15.34
C VAL A 159 1.87 -1.23 13.93
N VAL A 160 2.38 -0.14 13.35
CA VAL A 160 2.17 0.22 11.95
C VAL A 160 3.51 0.11 11.25
N PHE A 161 3.56 -0.65 10.16
CA PHE A 161 4.77 -0.79 9.37
C PHE A 161 4.84 0.30 8.32
N GLU A 162 5.98 0.97 8.27
CA GLU A 162 6.33 1.94 7.24
C GLU A 162 7.57 1.48 6.48
N GLN A 163 7.76 2.04 5.29
CA GLN A 163 8.90 1.69 4.45
C GLN A 163 10.17 2.35 5.00
N GLY A 164 11.15 1.54 5.40
CA GLY A 164 12.45 2.05 5.87
C GLY A 164 13.32 2.69 4.79
N LYS A 165 13.00 2.47 3.51
CA LYS A 165 13.67 3.05 2.34
C LYS A 165 12.65 3.77 1.47
N ASN A 166 13.12 4.59 0.54
CA ASN A 166 12.24 5.29 -0.40
C ASN A 166 11.36 4.30 -1.19
N PHE A 167 10.06 4.60 -1.29
CA PHE A 167 9.06 3.79 -1.98
C PHE A 167 9.38 3.49 -3.43
N VAL A 168 10.29 4.22 -4.08
CA VAL A 168 10.69 3.92 -5.45
C VAL A 168 11.54 2.65 -5.53
N LEU A 169 12.31 2.33 -4.49
CA LEU A 169 13.17 1.14 -4.47
C LEU A 169 12.33 -0.15 -4.43
N PRO A 170 12.67 -1.17 -5.22
CA PRO A 170 11.93 -2.42 -5.27
C PRO A 170 12.04 -3.20 -3.96
N LEU A 171 10.95 -3.89 -3.60
CA LEU A 171 10.93 -4.86 -2.50
C LEU A 171 11.25 -6.24 -3.07
N LYS A 172 11.82 -7.13 -2.25
CA LYS A 172 11.93 -8.55 -2.61
C LYS A 172 10.52 -9.13 -2.75
N THR A 173 10.16 -9.56 -3.96
CA THR A 173 8.86 -10.15 -4.25
C THR A 173 8.87 -11.66 -3.99
N TYR A 174 7.70 -12.29 -4.00
CA TYR A 174 7.54 -13.74 -3.85
C TYR A 174 8.37 -14.56 -4.86
N GLN A 175 8.71 -13.98 -6.01
CA GLN A 175 9.55 -14.64 -7.03
C GLN A 175 10.96 -14.93 -6.52
N TYR A 176 11.47 -14.12 -5.59
CA TYR A 176 12.79 -14.25 -4.99
C TYR A 176 12.79 -14.93 -3.62
N LEU A 177 11.62 -15.33 -3.10
CA LEU A 177 11.53 -16.06 -1.85
C LEU A 177 11.81 -17.56 -2.08
N GLU A 178 12.48 -18.17 -1.12
CA GLU A 178 12.81 -19.61 -1.12
C GLU A 178 11.72 -20.45 -0.43
N ALA A 179 10.95 -19.83 0.47
CA ALA A 179 9.89 -20.47 1.23
C ALA A 179 8.65 -19.57 1.30
N ASP A 180 7.50 -20.16 1.62
CA ASP A 180 6.23 -19.44 1.76
C ASP A 180 6.30 -18.39 2.89
N PRO A 181 6.07 -17.09 2.58
CA PRO A 181 6.11 -16.03 3.59
C PRO A 181 4.97 -16.12 4.63
N LEU A 182 3.85 -16.78 4.32
CA LEU A 182 2.72 -16.88 5.25
C LEU A 182 2.96 -17.90 6.36
N SER A 183 3.68 -18.99 6.07
CA SER A 183 4.00 -20.06 7.03
C SER A 183 4.52 -19.56 8.39
N THR A 184 5.42 -18.58 8.38
CA THR A 184 6.02 -18.01 9.61
C THR A 184 5.00 -17.20 10.40
N ILE A 185 4.19 -16.41 9.69
CA ILE A 185 3.15 -15.57 10.30
C ILE A 185 2.06 -16.46 10.92
N THR A 186 1.54 -17.42 10.16
CA THR A 186 0.48 -18.33 10.62
C THR A 186 0.95 -19.18 11.80
N THR A 187 2.18 -19.70 11.77
CA THR A 187 2.77 -20.45 12.90
C THR A 187 2.90 -19.60 14.17
N ALA A 188 3.20 -18.31 14.05
CA ALA A 188 3.21 -17.41 15.20
C ALA A 188 1.79 -17.16 15.73
N LEU A 189 0.81 -16.99 14.83
CA LEU A 189 -0.58 -16.72 15.15
C LEU A 189 -1.31 -17.93 15.78
N THR A 190 -0.96 -19.17 15.41
CA THR A 190 -1.57 -20.38 16.01
C THR A 190 -1.08 -20.68 17.42
N LYS A 191 0.05 -20.11 17.85
CA LYS A 191 0.56 -20.23 19.23
C LYS A 191 -0.24 -19.39 20.23
N LEU A 192 -1.11 -18.50 19.77
CA LEU A 192 -2.03 -17.78 20.65
C LEU A 192 -3.01 -18.78 21.26
N GLN A 193 -2.96 -18.95 22.57
CA GLN A 193 -3.84 -19.87 23.30
C GLN A 193 -4.79 -19.08 24.23
N GLY A 194 -5.87 -19.75 24.65
CA GLY A 194 -6.83 -19.20 25.60
C GLY A 194 -7.49 -17.94 25.06
N SER A 195 -7.36 -16.85 25.80
CA SER A 195 -7.96 -15.55 25.46
C SER A 195 -7.19 -14.78 24.39
N GLY A 196 -5.97 -15.19 24.01
CA GLY A 196 -5.09 -14.43 23.11
C GLY A 196 -5.70 -14.20 21.71
N ALA A 197 -5.54 -12.99 21.18
CA ALA A 197 -6.02 -12.61 19.87
C ALA A 197 -5.03 -11.70 19.11
N ALA A 198 -5.02 -11.79 17.79
CA ALA A 198 -4.24 -10.91 16.94
C ALA A 198 -4.93 -10.65 15.61
N ALA A 199 -4.61 -9.51 15.01
CA ALA A 199 -5.02 -9.15 13.66
C ALA A 199 -3.83 -8.58 12.89
N VAL A 200 -3.63 -9.09 11.68
CA VAL A 200 -2.71 -8.51 10.68
C VAL A 200 -3.56 -7.93 9.57
N GLN A 201 -3.45 -6.62 9.34
CA GLN A 201 -4.22 -5.87 8.38
C GLN A 201 -3.30 -5.36 7.26
N LEU A 202 -3.61 -5.70 6.02
CA LEU A 202 -3.03 -5.10 4.81
C LEU A 202 -4.10 -4.21 4.16
N LEU A 203 -3.99 -2.90 4.39
CA LEU A 203 -4.89 -1.92 3.81
C LEU A 203 -4.28 -1.37 2.51
N ILE A 204 -5.01 -1.50 1.41
CA ILE A 204 -4.59 -1.01 0.10
C ILE A 204 -5.59 0.00 -0.47
N ARG A 205 -5.08 0.96 -1.23
CA ARG A 205 -5.85 1.90 -2.04
C ARG A 205 -5.19 2.09 -3.39
N PRO A 206 -5.90 1.89 -4.52
CA PRO A 206 -5.33 2.11 -5.84
C PRO A 206 -4.97 3.58 -6.05
N ILE A 207 -3.83 3.85 -6.69
CA ILE A 207 -3.34 5.22 -6.98
C ILE A 207 -3.11 5.42 -8.47
N SER A 208 -3.18 6.68 -8.93
CA SER A 208 -2.89 7.07 -10.33
C SER A 208 -1.46 6.75 -10.72
N ASP A 209 -1.20 6.49 -12.00
CA ASP A 209 0.11 6.15 -12.55
C ASP A 209 1.21 7.23 -12.40
N ASN A 210 0.88 8.41 -11.88
CA ASN A 210 1.84 9.49 -11.59
C ASN A 210 3.05 9.02 -10.76
N TRP A 211 2.88 8.01 -9.89
CA TRP A 211 3.98 7.48 -9.09
C TRP A 211 5.11 6.87 -9.95
N ARG A 212 4.79 6.37 -11.16
CA ARG A 212 5.77 5.79 -12.11
C ARG A 212 6.78 6.82 -12.61
N MET A 213 6.42 8.11 -12.62
CA MET A 213 7.38 9.17 -12.92
C MET A 213 8.58 9.12 -11.96
N HIS A 214 8.35 8.79 -10.69
CA HIS A 214 9.41 8.69 -9.70
C HIS A 214 10.35 7.50 -9.94
N THR A 215 9.86 6.40 -10.54
CA THR A 215 10.73 5.29 -10.95
C THR A 215 11.63 5.71 -12.12
N GLY A 216 11.11 6.48 -13.08
CA GLY A 216 11.90 7.07 -14.17
C GLY A 216 13.02 8.00 -13.66
N ILE A 217 12.68 8.90 -12.72
CA ILE A 217 13.67 9.81 -12.09
C ILE A 217 14.73 9.01 -11.33
N ALA A 218 14.34 7.99 -10.56
CA ALA A 218 15.29 7.16 -9.85
C ALA A 218 16.20 6.37 -10.80
N SER A 219 15.67 5.83 -11.89
CA SER A 219 16.46 5.18 -12.94
C SER A 219 17.51 6.13 -13.52
N GLY A 220 17.15 7.40 -13.77
CA GLY A 220 18.10 8.43 -14.18
C GLY A 220 19.20 8.68 -13.15
N HIS A 221 18.87 8.71 -11.86
CA HIS A 221 19.86 8.83 -10.78
C HIS A 221 20.78 7.60 -10.69
N VAL A 222 20.26 6.39 -10.89
CA VAL A 222 21.07 5.16 -10.92
C VAL A 222 22.07 5.21 -12.08
N ILE A 223 21.61 5.60 -13.28
CA ILE A 223 22.46 5.76 -14.47
C ILE A 223 23.55 6.81 -14.25
N ALA A 224 23.23 7.93 -13.58
CA ALA A 224 24.18 8.99 -13.26
C ALA A 224 25.12 8.65 -12.08
N ASN A 225 25.10 7.42 -11.55
CA ASN A 225 25.84 6.99 -10.36
C ASN A 225 25.51 7.81 -9.10
N LYS A 226 24.29 8.36 -9.00
CA LYS A 226 23.77 9.18 -7.90
C LYS A 226 22.78 8.39 -7.03
N MET A 227 23.12 7.14 -6.68
CA MET A 227 22.26 6.24 -5.90
C MET A 227 21.82 6.84 -4.55
N HIS A 228 22.67 7.65 -3.92
CA HIS A 228 22.38 8.34 -2.67
C HIS A 228 21.15 9.28 -2.75
N LEU A 229 20.83 9.78 -3.95
CA LEU A 229 19.64 10.63 -4.17
C LEU A 229 18.35 9.82 -4.28
N VAL A 230 18.44 8.53 -4.60
CA VAL A 230 17.27 7.63 -4.70
C VAL A 230 16.69 7.35 -3.31
N ASN A 231 17.56 7.20 -2.30
CA ASN A 231 17.12 6.88 -0.94
C ASN A 231 16.71 8.10 -0.09
N ARG A 232 16.86 9.33 -0.60
CA ARG A 232 16.51 10.54 0.15
C ARG A 232 14.98 10.68 0.21
N SER A 233 14.41 10.62 1.41
CA SER A 233 12.97 10.75 1.64
C SER A 233 12.47 12.19 1.36
N GLY A 234 11.18 12.32 1.03
CA GLY A 234 10.57 13.40 0.26
C GLY A 234 10.58 14.82 0.82
N THR A 235 11.15 15.08 2.00
CA THR A 235 11.13 16.41 2.64
C THR A 235 12.12 17.41 2.03
N SER A 236 13.09 16.95 1.21
CA SER A 236 14.13 17.82 0.62
C SER A 236 13.82 18.34 -0.79
N ARG A 237 12.68 17.95 -1.40
CA ARG A 237 12.39 18.31 -2.81
C ARG A 237 11.89 19.73 -3.03
N VAL A 238 11.24 20.38 -2.06
CA VAL A 238 10.62 21.70 -2.29
C VAL A 238 11.60 22.86 -2.09
N ILE A 239 12.65 22.69 -1.27
CA ILE A 239 13.66 23.73 -1.03
C ILE A 239 14.74 23.71 -2.14
N GLY A 240 15.03 22.54 -2.72
CA GLY A 240 16.04 22.40 -3.78
C GLY A 240 15.60 22.93 -5.15
N THR A 241 14.32 22.77 -5.51
CA THR A 241 13.84 23.08 -6.88
C THR A 241 13.68 24.57 -7.15
N ILE A 242 13.37 25.39 -6.13
CA ILE A 242 13.31 26.86 -6.28
C ILE A 242 14.72 27.45 -6.37
N GLY A 243 15.70 26.90 -5.63
CA GLY A 243 17.09 27.34 -5.67
C GLY A 243 17.83 26.94 -6.95
N GLU A 244 17.51 25.77 -7.53
CA GLU A 244 18.12 25.30 -8.78
C GLU A 244 17.47 25.91 -10.03
N ALA A 245 16.18 26.28 -10.00
CA ALA A 245 15.52 26.96 -11.13
C ALA A 245 16.01 28.41 -11.37
N LEU A 246 16.68 29.02 -10.39
CA LEU A 246 17.30 30.35 -10.51
C LEU A 246 18.77 30.29 -10.96
N LYS A 247 19.36 29.11 -11.09
CA LYS A 247 20.69 28.93 -11.68
C LYS A 247 20.54 28.38 -13.10
N ALA A 248 20.73 29.26 -14.08
CA ALA A 248 20.90 28.86 -15.47
C ALA A 248 22.02 27.81 -15.59
N PRO A 249 21.80 26.67 -16.28
CA PRO A 249 22.87 25.72 -16.50
C PRO A 249 23.87 26.31 -17.49
N LYS A 250 25.15 26.30 -17.13
CA LYS A 250 26.23 26.45 -18.11
C LYS A 250 26.22 25.22 -19.03
N PRO A 251 26.45 25.38 -20.34
CA PRO A 251 26.57 24.25 -21.24
C PRO A 251 27.91 23.55 -20.95
N GLU A 252 27.88 22.52 -20.11
CA GLU A 252 28.97 21.55 -20.03
C GLU A 252 28.69 20.40 -20.99
N GLU A 253 29.70 20.13 -21.79
CA GLU A 253 29.74 19.19 -22.89
C GLU A 253 29.21 17.81 -22.48
N ALA A 254 28.22 17.34 -23.25
CA ALA A 254 27.76 15.96 -23.23
C ALA A 254 28.88 15.04 -23.73
N SER A 255 29.88 14.78 -22.88
CA SER A 255 30.77 13.65 -23.05
C SER A 255 29.99 12.38 -22.66
N SER A 256 29.48 11.73 -23.69
CA SER A 256 28.94 10.37 -23.63
C SER A 256 30.04 9.38 -23.26
N SER A 257 30.42 9.35 -21.99
CA SER A 257 31.09 8.18 -21.44
C SER A 257 30.00 7.16 -21.18
N TYR A 258 29.88 6.17 -22.07
CA TYR A 258 29.31 4.87 -21.73
C TYR A 258 30.19 4.25 -20.64
N LYS A 259 30.11 4.80 -19.43
CA LYS A 259 30.74 4.23 -18.26
C LYS A 259 30.10 2.85 -18.10
N GLN A 260 30.89 1.80 -18.31
CA GLN A 260 30.42 0.43 -18.16
C GLN A 260 29.66 0.35 -16.85
N ARG A 261 28.36 0.02 -16.94
CA ARG A 261 27.50 -0.06 -15.77
C ARG A 261 28.00 -1.21 -14.92
N SER A 262 28.10 -1.00 -13.61
CA SER A 262 28.39 -2.12 -12.72
C SER A 262 27.24 -3.13 -12.80
N PRO A 263 27.50 -4.45 -12.69
CA PRO A 263 26.44 -5.45 -12.69
C PRO A 263 25.33 -5.17 -11.67
N ALA A 264 25.71 -4.64 -10.50
CA ALA A 264 24.76 -4.25 -9.45
C ALA A 264 23.85 -3.07 -9.86
N GLN A 265 24.35 -2.10 -10.62
CA GLN A 265 23.52 -1.00 -11.13
C GLN A 265 22.52 -1.48 -12.19
N GLU A 266 22.94 -2.42 -13.02
CA GLU A 266 22.08 -2.99 -14.06
C GLU A 266 20.93 -3.80 -13.45
N GLU A 267 21.22 -4.59 -12.40
CA GLU A 267 20.19 -5.30 -11.64
C GLU A 267 19.18 -4.34 -10.98
N VAL A 268 19.66 -3.28 -10.32
CA VAL A 268 18.79 -2.27 -9.71
C VAL A 268 17.95 -1.55 -10.76
N LEU A 269 18.54 -1.21 -11.92
CA LEU A 269 17.82 -0.56 -13.01
C LEU A 269 16.71 -1.46 -13.57
N LYS A 270 17.02 -2.74 -13.79
CA LYS A 270 16.04 -3.73 -14.23
C LYS A 270 14.89 -3.86 -13.23
N ALA A 271 15.21 -3.99 -11.94
CA ALA A 271 14.19 -4.10 -10.89
C ALA A 271 13.33 -2.83 -10.76
N LEU A 272 13.91 -1.63 -10.99
CA LEU A 272 13.15 -0.37 -11.05
C LEU A 272 12.21 -0.30 -12.26
N GLN A 273 12.65 -0.78 -13.43
CA GLN A 273 11.82 -0.85 -14.63
C GLN A 273 10.67 -1.85 -14.47
N GLU A 274 10.97 -3.04 -13.95
CA GLU A 274 9.95 -4.06 -13.65
C GLU A 274 8.90 -3.52 -12.68
N LYS A 275 9.34 -2.85 -11.60
CA LYS A 275 8.43 -2.17 -10.68
C LYS A 275 7.60 -1.10 -11.39
N GLY A 276 8.23 -0.27 -12.20
CA GLY A 276 7.57 0.79 -12.98
C GLY A 276 6.49 0.29 -13.93
N ASN A 277 6.49 -0.99 -14.29
CA ASN A 277 5.48 -1.64 -15.14
C ASN A 277 4.30 -2.22 -14.36
N LYS A 278 4.39 -2.38 -13.03
CA LYS A 278 3.30 -2.90 -12.18
C LYS A 278 2.27 -1.84 -11.81
N THR A 279 1.10 -2.24 -11.36
CA THR A 279 0.06 -1.32 -10.85
C THR A 279 0.39 -0.81 -9.46
N GLY A 280 0.05 0.45 -9.17
CA GLY A 280 0.39 1.10 -7.90
C GLY A 280 -0.74 1.09 -6.88
N PHE A 281 -0.38 0.83 -5.63
CA PHE A 281 -1.24 1.00 -4.46
C PHE A 281 -0.52 1.81 -3.39
N GLU A 282 -1.29 2.63 -2.69
CA GLU A 282 -0.90 3.09 -1.36
C GLU A 282 -1.28 2.00 -0.37
N THR A 283 -0.31 1.64 0.47
CA THR A 283 -0.39 0.46 1.31
C THR A 283 0.03 0.78 2.73
N ILE A 284 -0.73 0.28 3.71
CA ILE A 284 -0.39 0.33 5.12
C ILE A 284 -0.55 -1.08 5.68
N ILE A 285 0.45 -1.55 6.43
CA ILE A 285 0.36 -2.81 7.18
C ILE A 285 0.25 -2.48 8.66
N ARG A 286 -0.74 -3.06 9.33
CA ARG A 286 -0.95 -2.90 10.77
C ARG A 286 -1.00 -4.28 11.42
N VAL A 287 -0.42 -4.38 12.60
CA VAL A 287 -0.53 -5.57 13.42
C VAL A 287 -1.02 -5.14 14.78
N VAL A 288 -2.05 -5.83 15.26
CA VAL A 288 -2.57 -5.67 16.62
C VAL A 288 -2.50 -7.02 17.30
N LEU A 289 -2.06 -7.02 18.55
CA LEU A 289 -1.89 -8.18 19.39
C LEU A 289 -2.52 -7.89 20.75
N LEU A 290 -3.34 -8.83 21.21
CA LEU A 290 -3.93 -8.86 22.54
C LEU A 290 -3.54 -10.18 23.18
N VAL A 291 -2.87 -10.09 24.32
CA VAL A 291 -2.47 -11.27 25.09
C VAL A 291 -2.66 -10.95 26.55
N GLU A 292 -3.18 -11.93 27.28
CA GLU A 292 -3.17 -11.91 28.73
C GLU A 292 -1.72 -11.93 29.21
N THR A 293 -1.32 -10.90 29.96
CA THR A 293 0.08 -10.77 30.37
C THR A 293 0.38 -11.81 31.44
N VAL A 294 1.02 -12.91 31.05
CA VAL A 294 1.95 -13.55 31.98
C VAL A 294 3.20 -12.68 31.93
N LEU A 295 3.47 -11.96 33.01
CA LEU A 295 4.71 -11.23 33.26
C LEU A 295 5.92 -12.19 33.25
N ARG A 296 6.29 -12.76 32.09
CA ARG A 296 7.62 -13.32 31.84
C ARG A 296 8.49 -12.20 31.29
N ARG A 297 8.82 -11.31 32.22
CA ARG A 297 9.74 -10.20 32.06
C ARG A 297 11.05 -10.75 31.48
N ALA A 298 11.49 -10.20 30.37
CA ALA A 298 12.82 -10.32 29.79
C ALA A 298 13.88 -9.83 30.80
N LYS A 299 14.16 -10.67 31.81
CA LYS A 299 15.16 -10.43 32.86
C LYS A 299 16.27 -11.49 32.86
N ASP A 300 16.19 -12.50 31.98
CA ASP A 300 17.20 -13.55 31.84
C ASP A 300 18.22 -13.29 30.71
N ASP A 301 17.94 -12.42 29.75
CA ASP A 301 18.88 -12.17 28.63
C ASP A 301 19.97 -11.12 28.93
N SER A 302 20.15 -10.74 30.20
CA SER A 302 21.26 -9.88 30.63
C SER A 302 22.34 -10.62 31.43
N LYS A 303 22.35 -11.95 31.38
CA LYS A 303 23.42 -12.79 31.95
C LYS A 303 23.71 -13.98 31.02
N CYS A 304 24.35 -13.71 29.89
CA CYS A 304 25.28 -14.60 29.20
C CYS A 304 26.20 -13.73 28.35
#